data_AF-A0A961FR68-F1
#
_entry.id   AF-A0A961FR68-F1
#
_cell.length_a   1.000
_cell.length_b   1.000
_cell.length_c   1.000
_cell.angle_alpha   90.00
_cell.angle_beta   90.00
_cell.angle_gamma   90.00
#
_symmetry.space_group_name_H-M   'P 1'
#
loop_
_entity.id
_entity.type
_entity.pdbx_description
1 polymer ?
#
loop_
_entity_poly.entity_id
_entity_poly.type
_entity_poly.pdbx_seq_one_letter_code
_entity_poly.pdbx_strand_id
1 'polypeptide(L)' 'MTHAELKRKIEDGLPFTLHVADGRNFDVPHRDFIFLAPRSSVVVVAEPNPEDEEETVTNTIPLLMVSGVTQTKPVDQVG' A
#
# COMPACT_ATOMS: atom_id res chain seq x y z
N MET A 1 2.78 5.40 11.31
CA MET A 1 2.94 5.96 9.95
C MET A 1 2.15 7.24 9.84
N THR A 2 2.70 8.32 9.27
CA THR A 2 1.97 9.57 9.00
C THR A 2 1.48 9.64 7.54
N HIS A 3 0.51 10.53 7.27
CA HIS A 3 0.02 10.79 5.91
C HIS A 3 1.15 11.18 4.95
N ALA A 4 2.02 12.11 5.37
CA ALA A 4 3.12 12.60 4.56
C ALA A 4 4.16 11.52 4.24
N GLU A 5 4.48 10.65 5.22
CA GLU A 5 5.40 9.53 5.01
C GLU A 5 4.84 8.53 4.01
N LEU A 6 3.56 8.16 4.13
CA LEU A 6 2.92 7.23 3.21
C LEU A 6 2.81 7.85 1.80
N LYS A 7 2.42 9.12 1.69
CA LYS A 7 2.38 9.85 0.42
C LYS A 7 3.72 9.79 -0.29
N ARG A 8 4.82 10.03 0.44
CA ARG A 8 6.17 9.94 -0.12
C ARG A 8 6.48 8.54 -0.63
N LYS A 9 6.10 7.48 0.10
CA LYS A 9 6.30 6.09 -0.36
C LYS A 9 5.54 5.76 -1.64
N ILE A 10 4.33 6.31 -1.79
CA ILE A 10 3.54 6.19 -3.02
C ILE A 10 4.21 6.96 -4.17
N GLU A 11 4.73 8.16 -3.90
CA GLU A 11 5.42 9.00 -4.89
C GLU A 11 6.79 8.46 -5.31
N ASP A 12 7.47 7.70 -4.45
CA ASP A 12 8.71 6.98 -4.80
C ASP A 12 8.47 5.99 -5.97
N GLY A 13 7.22 5.55 -6.18
CA GLY A 13 6.81 4.69 -7.29
C GLY A 13 7.39 3.27 -7.22
N LEU A 14 8.04 2.91 -6.11
CA LEU A 14 8.61 1.59 -5.88
C LEU A 14 7.55 0.66 -5.29
N PRO A 15 7.56 -0.64 -5.64
CA PRO A 15 6.70 -1.62 -5.01
C PRO A 15 6.96 -1.69 -3.49
N PHE A 16 5.89 -1.84 -2.71
CA PHE A 16 6.00 -1.99 -1.25
C PHE A 16 4.83 -2.79 -0.68
N THR A 17 5.02 -3.32 0.53
CA THR A 17 3.97 -3.96 1.32
C THR A 17 3.53 -3.02 2.44
N LEU A 18 2.22 -2.79 2.57
CA LEU A 18 1.60 -2.03 3.65
C LEU A 18 1.26 -2.98 4.81
N HIS A 19 1.76 -2.69 6.01
CA HIS A 19 1.48 -3.47 7.21
C HIS A 19 0.41 -2.78 8.06
N VAL A 20 -0.58 -3.55 8.49
CA VAL A 20 -1.69 -3.06 9.32
C VAL A 20 -1.61 -3.68 10.72
N ALA A 21 -2.02 -2.93 11.74
CA ALA A 21 -1.92 -3.31 13.14
C ALA A 21 -2.75 -4.55 13.52
N ASP A 22 -3.75 -4.90 12.71
CA ASP A 22 -4.55 -6.12 12.87
C ASP A 22 -3.88 -7.37 12.27
N GLY A 23 -2.66 -7.23 11.74
CA GLY A 23 -1.86 -8.31 11.16
C GLY A 23 -2.05 -8.51 9.67
N ARG A 24 -2.94 -7.75 9.01
CA ARG A 24 -3.08 -7.80 7.55
C ARG A 24 -1.93 -7.11 6.84
N ASN A 25 -1.58 -7.63 5.67
CA ASN A 25 -0.58 -7.07 4.78
C ASN A 25 -1.19 -6.88 3.40
N PHE A 26 -0.84 -5.77 2.75
CA PHE A 26 -1.33 -5.45 1.41
C PHE A 26 -0.15 -5.13 0.50
N ASP A 27 -0.01 -5.90 -0.58
CA ASP A 27 1.03 -5.65 -1.57
C ASP A 27 0.59 -4.55 -2.54
N VAL A 28 1.45 -3.56 -2.71
CA VAL A 28 1.24 -2.41 -3.58
C VAL A 28 2.32 -2.46 -4.66
N PRO A 29 2.06 -3.14 -5.80
CA PRO A 29 3.06 -3.30 -6.86
C PRO A 29 3.30 -2.00 -7.62
N HIS A 30 2.31 -1.12 -7.69
CA HIS A 30 2.40 0.17 -8.35
C HIS A 30 1.48 1.18 -7.67
N ARG A 31 1.75 2.48 -7.83
CA ARG A 31 0.95 3.57 -7.22
C ARG A 31 -0.53 3.54 -7.62
N ASP A 32 -0.87 2.92 -8.75
CA ASP A 32 -2.25 2.85 -9.22
C ASP A 32 -3.12 1.91 -8.36
N PHE A 33 -2.48 1.04 -7.56
CA PHE A 33 -3.15 0.13 -6.61
C PHE A 33 -3.41 0.79 -5.26
N ILE A 34 -3.04 2.06 -5.07
CA ILE A 34 -3.21 2.74 -3.79
C ILE A 34 -3.67 4.19 -3.98
N PHE A 35 -4.69 4.58 -3.23
CA PHE A 35 -5.21 5.94 -3.24
C PHE A 35 -5.19 6.53 -1.83
N LEU A 36 -4.42 7.61 -1.67
CA LEU A 36 -4.37 8.42 -0.47
C LEU A 36 -4.88 9.83 -0.77
N ALA A 37 -6.12 10.12 -0.37
CA ALA A 37 -6.69 11.44 -0.60
C ALA A 37 -5.93 12.53 0.18
N PRO A 38 -5.84 13.78 -0.34
CA PRO A 38 -4.93 14.82 0.18
C PRO A 38 -5.12 15.19 1.66
N ARG A 39 -6.33 15.03 2.21
CA ARG A 39 -6.67 15.35 3.60
C ARG A 39 -7.38 14.20 4.32
N SER A 40 -7.18 12.98 3.85
CA SER A 40 -7.87 11.81 4.36
C SER A 40 -7.12 11.16 5.51
N SER A 41 -7.88 10.64 6.48
CA SER A 41 -7.39 9.75 7.53
C SER A 41 -7.46 8.27 7.13
N VAL A 42 -7.84 7.98 5.88
CA VAL A 42 -7.90 6.64 5.29
C VAL A 42 -7.08 6.56 4.02
N VAL A 43 -6.55 5.36 3.76
CA VAL A 43 -5.95 4.96 2.50
C VAL A 43 -6.77 3.82 1.90
N VAL A 44 -6.92 3.82 0.58
CA VAL A 44 -7.61 2.75 -0.15
C VAL A 44 -6.57 1.95 -0.90
N VAL A 45 -6.58 0.62 -0.74
CA VAL A 45 -5.71 -0.29 -1.48
C VAL A 45 -6.57 -1.20 -2.34
N ALA A 46 -6.18 -1.39 -3.60
CA ALA A 46 -6.78 -2.33 -4.53
C ALA A 46 -5.95 -3.61 -4.55
N GLU A 47 -6.60 -4.77 -4.55
CA GLU A 47 -5.95 -6.08 -4.72
C GLU A 47 -6.85 -6.98 -5.59
N PRO A 48 -6.27 -7.98 -6.29
CA PRO A 48 -7.06 -8.98 -7.02
C PRO A 48 -7.99 -9.72 -6.06
N ASN A 49 -9.21 -10.04 -6.51
CA ASN A 49 -10.10 -10.91 -5.75
C ASN A 49 -9.50 -12.33 -5.75
N PRO A 50 -9.30 -12.98 -4.58
CA PRO A 50 -8.76 -14.33 -4.51
C PRO A 50 -9.65 -15.40 -5.16
N GLU A 51 -10.95 -15.12 -5.35
CA GLU A 51 -11.88 -16.05 -6.01
C GLU A 51 -11.97 -15.84 -7.53
N ASP A 52 -11.66 -14.63 -8.01
CA ASP A 52 -11.69 -14.26 -9.42
C ASP A 52 -10.65 -13.16 -9.70
N GLU A 53 -9.50 -13.52 -10.26
CA GLU A 53 -8.40 -12.58 -10.49
C GLU A 53 -8.72 -11.47 -11.52
N GLU A 54 -9.81 -11.60 -12.29
CA GLU A 54 -10.30 -10.53 -13.17
C GLU A 54 -11.05 -9.43 -12.40
N GLU A 55 -11.48 -9.72 -11.17
CA GLU A 55 -12.11 -8.76 -10.28
C GLU A 55 -11.11 -8.10 -9.33
N THR A 56 -11.37 -6.83 -9.01
CA THR A 56 -10.58 -6.06 -8.04
C THR A 56 -11.41 -5.77 -6.81
N VAL A 57 -10.88 -6.10 -5.64
CA VAL A 57 -11.45 -5.68 -4.36
C VAL A 57 -10.69 -4.46 -3.83
N THR A 58 -11.41 -3.58 -3.12
CA THR A 58 -10.80 -2.39 -2.52
C THR A 58 -10.95 -2.42 -1.00
N ASN A 59 -9.85 -2.16 -0.32
CA ASN A 59 -9.76 -2.14 1.14
C ASN A 59 -9.54 -0.71 1.61
N THR A 60 -10.49 -0.18 2.39
CA THR A 60 -10.34 1.13 3.05
C THR A 60 -9.73 0.95 4.43
N ILE A 61 -8.52 1.45 4.61
CA ILE A 61 -7.70 1.25 5.80
C ILE A 61 -7.52 2.60 6.50
N PRO A 62 -7.91 2.75 7.78
CA PRO A 62 -7.55 3.93 8.55
C PRO A 62 -6.02 4.06 8.67
N LEU A 63 -5.48 5.24 8.42
CA LEU A 63 -4.04 5.51 8.55
C LEU A 63 -3.50 5.17 9.94
N LEU A 64 -4.34 5.29 10.97
CA LEU A 64 -3.99 4.94 12.35
C LEU A 64 -3.75 3.43 12.53
N MET A 65 -4.31 2.59 11.66
CA MET A 65 -4.02 1.16 11.63
C MET A 65 -2.74 0.83 10.85
N VAL A 66 -2.20 1.75 10.05
CA VAL A 66 -0.96 1.50 9.29
C VAL A 66 0.23 1.49 10.24
N SER A 67 0.73 0.29 10.52
CA SER A 67 1.83 0.04 11.45
C SER A 67 3.20 0.23 10.77
N GLY A 68 3.29 0.01 9.46
CA GLY A 68 4.54 0.17 8.73
C GLY A 68 4.42 -0.03 7.21
N VAL A 69 5.54 0.17 6.52
CA VAL A 69 5.70 -0.11 5.09
C VAL A 69 7.07 -0.76 4.87
N THR A 70 7.12 -1.85 4.11
CA THR A 70 8.36 -2.47 3.66
C THR A 70 8.52 -2.27 2.16
N GLN A 71 9.53 -1.52 1.73
CA GLN A 71 9.86 -1.40 0.32
C GLN A 71 10.56 -2.68 -0.16
N THR A 72 9.97 -3.31 -1.17
CA THR A 72 10.64 -4.39 -1.90
C THR A 72 11.60 -3.74 -2.88
N LYS A 73 12.90 -3.76 -2.56
CA LYS A 73 13.93 -3.32 -3.51
C LYS A 73 13.90 -4.26 -4.72
N PRO A 74 13.98 -3.73 -5.96
CA PRO A 74 14.25 -4.58 -7.12
C PRO A 74 15.52 -5.39 -6.89
N VAL A 75 15.51 -6.66 -7.31
CA VAL A 75 16.60 -7.64 -7.12
C VAL A 75 17.94 -7.19 -7.75
N ASP A 76 17.93 -6.23 -8.69
CA ASP A 76 19.12 -5.73 -9.40
C ASP A 76 19.94 -4.64 -8.67
N GLN A 77 19.86 -4.54 -7.33
CA GLN A 77 20.78 -3.71 -6.54
C GLN A 77 21.52 -4.50 -5.45
N VAL A 78 22.09 -5.64 -5.83
CA VAL A 78 23.27 -6.21 -5.18
C VAL A 78 24.48 -5.85 -6.04
N GLY A 79 25.22 -4.83 -5.59
CA GLY A 79 26.53 -4.48 -6.16
C GLY A 79 27.61 -5.48 -5.77
#